data_AF-A0A124L4U4-F1
#
_entry.id   AF-A0A124L4U4-F1
#
_cell.length_a   1.000
_cell.length_b   1.000
_cell.length_c   1.000
_cell.angle_alpha   90.00
_cell.angle_beta   90.00
_cell.angle_gamma   90.00
#
_symmetry.space_group_name_H-M   'P 1'
#
loop_
_entity.id
_entity.type
_entity.pdbx_description
1 polymer ?
#
loop_
_entity_poly.entity_id
_entity_poly.type
_entity_poly.pdbx_seq_one_letter_code
_entity_poly.pdbx_strand_id
1 'polypeptide(L)'
;MAESRFPRSQKELIKLARGAATQREFAMRLKVDKSCLSRYESGKLGAPVRVIDECLKIVANGLVEPNSPSIASALEHARMTVKCLEQ
;
A
#
# COMPACT_ATOMS: atom_id res chain seq x y z
N MET A 1 -5.39 6.62 15.25
CA MET A 1 -5.79 5.46 14.43
C MET A 1 -6.10 5.99 13.05
N ALA A 2 -5.22 5.77 12.06
CA ALA A 2 -5.51 6.21 10.70
C ALA A 2 -6.58 5.26 10.15
N GLU A 3 -7.77 5.77 9.85
CA GLU A 3 -8.77 4.99 9.11
C GLU A 3 -8.12 4.43 7.84
N SER A 4 -8.13 3.11 7.69
CA SER A 4 -7.80 2.43 6.44
C SER A 4 -8.89 2.74 5.40
N ARG A 5 -8.94 3.99 4.97
CA ARG A 5 -9.90 4.47 3.98
C ARG A 5 -9.40 4.04 2.61
N PHE A 6 -10.01 3.00 2.08
CA PHE A 6 -9.77 2.59 0.69
C PHE A 6 -9.98 3.77 -0.26
N PRO A 7 -9.05 4.03 -1.19
CA PRO A 7 -9.16 5.14 -2.11
C PRO A 7 -10.39 4.96 -2.99
N ARG A 8 -11.26 5.97 -3.05
CA ARG A 8 -12.50 5.93 -3.85
C ARG A 8 -12.32 6.49 -5.26
N SER A 9 -11.13 6.98 -5.57
CA SER A 9 -10.80 7.58 -6.86
C SER A 9 -9.32 7.41 -7.20
N GLN A 10 -8.99 7.50 -8.48
CA GLN A 10 -7.62 7.51 -8.96
C GLN A 10 -6.75 8.54 -8.24
N LYS A 11 -7.25 9.78 -8.07
CA LYS A 11 -6.50 10.86 -7.40
C LYS A 11 -6.16 10.50 -5.95
N GLU A 12 -7.09 9.83 -5.25
CA GLU A 12 -6.88 9.38 -3.88
C GLU A 12 -5.88 8.24 -3.83
N LEU A 13 -5.99 7.27 -4.75
CA LEU A 13 -5.05 6.16 -4.86
C LEU A 13 -3.61 6.66 -5.05
N ILE A 14 -3.41 7.61 -5.98
CA ILE A 14 -2.07 8.15 -6.27
C ILE A 14 -1.52 8.93 -5.07
N LYS A 15 -2.34 9.74 -4.41
CA LYS A 15 -1.93 10.49 -3.20
C LYS A 15 -1.60 9.56 -2.04
N LEU A 16 -2.40 8.51 -1.86
CA LEU A 16 -2.20 7.50 -0.83
C LEU A 16 -0.91 6.71 -1.08
N ALA A 17 -0.68 6.27 -2.32
CA ALA A 17 0.54 5.57 -2.72
C ALA A 17 1.80 6.43 -2.60
N ARG A 18 1.70 7.75 -2.85
CA ARG A 18 2.82 8.68 -2.65
C ARG A 18 3.16 8.86 -1.17
N GLY A 19 2.15 8.90 -0.30
CA GLY A 19 2.34 9.14 1.14
C GLY A 19 3.11 10.44 1.41
N ALA A 20 4.17 10.35 2.21
CA ALA A 20 5.02 11.48 2.59
C ALA A 20 6.05 11.89 1.52
N ALA A 21 6.26 11.10 0.47
CA ALA A 21 7.22 11.44 -0.58
C ALA A 21 6.80 12.69 -1.34
N THR A 22 7.77 13.48 -1.80
CA THR A 22 7.49 14.62 -2.67
C THR A 22 7.00 14.15 -4.04
N GLN A 23 6.29 15.02 -4.77
CA GLN A 23 5.87 14.71 -6.15
C GLN A 23 7.08 14.38 -7.05
N ARG A 24 8.23 15.02 -6.84
CA ARG A 24 9.42 14.78 -7.65
C ARG A 24 9.99 13.39 -7.40
N GLU A 25 10.15 13.00 -6.13
CA GLU A 25 10.65 11.67 -5.76
C GLU A 25 9.73 10.56 -6.25
N PHE A 26 8.43 10.74 -6.07
CA PHE A 26 7.46 9.74 -6.50
C PHE A 26 7.36 9.63 -8.02
N ALA A 27 7.46 10.75 -8.74
CA ALA A 27 7.51 10.75 -10.20
C ALA A 27 8.75 10.00 -10.72
N MET A 28 9.92 10.20 -10.08
CA MET A 28 11.13 9.43 -10.41
C MET A 28 10.95 7.92 -10.17
N ARG A 29 10.32 7.53 -9.06
CA ARG A 29 10.01 6.12 -8.76
C ARG A 29 9.11 5.48 -9.80
N LEU A 30 8.09 6.22 -10.24
CA LEU A 30 7.14 5.78 -11.28
C LEU A 30 7.68 5.92 -12.71
N LYS A 31 8.85 6.56 -12.89
CA LYS A 31 9.44 6.89 -14.20
C LYS A 31 8.48 7.73 -15.07
N VAL A 32 7.88 8.75 -14.48
CA VAL A 32 7.02 9.73 -15.16
C VAL A 32 7.49 11.14 -14.86
N ASP A 33 7.08 12.11 -15.68
CA ASP A 33 7.36 13.50 -15.40
C ASP A 33 6.59 14.02 -14.18
N LYS A 34 7.23 14.89 -13.39
CA LYS A 34 6.60 15.55 -12.24
C LYS A 34 5.35 16.35 -12.64
N SER A 35 5.35 16.96 -13.83
CA SER A 35 4.21 17.70 -14.36
C SER A 35 3.02 16.78 -14.64
N CYS A 36 3.27 15.61 -15.24
CA CYS A 36 2.27 14.56 -15.45
C CYS A 36 1.71 14.07 -14.12
N LEU A 37 2.56 13.74 -13.14
CA LEU A 37 2.12 13.31 -11.82
C LEU A 37 1.22 14.34 -11.13
N SER A 38 1.59 15.63 -11.19
CA SER A 38 0.77 16.70 -10.62
C SER A 38 -0.62 16.80 -11.27
N ARG A 39 -0.74 16.54 -12.58
CA ARG A 39 -2.04 16.49 -13.28
C ARG A 39 -2.85 15.25 -12.92
N TYR A 40 -2.19 14.11 -12.71
CA TYR A 40 -2.85 12.89 -12.22
C TYR A 40 -3.44 13.09 -10.83
N GLU A 41 -2.66 13.68 -9.90
CA GLU A 41 -3.11 13.93 -8.53
C GLU A 41 -4.21 14.99 -8.41
N SER A 42 -4.29 15.92 -9.37
CA SER A 42 -5.37 16.90 -9.45
C SER A 42 -6.58 16.42 -10.23
N GLY A 43 -6.52 15.22 -10.85
CA GLY A 43 -7.58 14.68 -11.69
C GLY A 43 -7.76 15.40 -13.02
N LYS A 44 -6.84 16.29 -13.39
CA LYS A 44 -6.85 17.01 -14.68
C LYS A 44 -6.41 16.13 -15.85
N LEU A 45 -5.77 15.01 -15.56
CA LEU A 45 -5.32 14.04 -16.56
C LEU A 45 -5.50 12.62 -15.99
N GLY A 46 -6.00 11.70 -16.82
CA GLY A 46 -6.02 10.27 -16.50
C GLY A 46 -4.60 9.72 -16.44
N ALA A 47 -4.30 8.90 -15.44
CA ALA A 47 -2.97 8.30 -15.33
C ALA A 47 -2.91 7.03 -16.19
N PRO A 48 -1.76 6.72 -16.80
CA PRO A 48 -1.57 5.47 -17.52
C PRO A 48 -1.84 4.27 -16.60
N VAL A 49 -2.37 3.19 -17.16
CA VAL A 49 -2.68 1.94 -16.41
C VAL A 49 -1.49 1.47 -15.59
N ARG A 50 -0.27 1.50 -16.15
CA ARG A 50 0.97 1.16 -15.45
C ARG A 50 1.18 1.96 -14.15
N VAL A 51 0.81 3.24 -14.14
CA VAL A 51 0.93 4.08 -12.93
C VAL A 51 -0.11 3.66 -11.89
N ILE A 52 -1.32 3.33 -12.32
CA ILE A 52 -2.39 2.84 -11.43
C ILE A 52 -1.98 1.52 -10.79
N ASP A 53 -1.49 0.57 -11.58
CA ASP A 53 -1.05 -0.74 -11.11
C ASP A 53 0.07 -0.63 -10.06
N GLU A 54 1.06 0.22 -10.31
CA GLU A 54 2.13 0.46 -9.33
C GLU A 54 1.61 1.13 -8.05
N CYS A 55 0.70 2.10 -8.17
CA CYS A 55 0.07 2.71 -6.98
C CYS A 55 -0.75 1.67 -6.18
N LEU A 56 -1.48 0.79 -6.86
CA LEU A 56 -2.25 -0.28 -6.24
C LEU A 56 -1.33 -1.24 -5.47
N LYS A 57 -0.21 -1.68 -6.06
CA LYS A 57 0.77 -2.53 -5.38
C LYS A 57 1.33 -1.88 -4.12
N ILE A 58 1.68 -0.60 -4.20
CA ILE A 58 2.22 0.15 -3.04
C ILE A 58 1.20 0.19 -1.90
N VAL A 59 -0.06 0.53 -2.22
CA VAL A 59 -1.12 0.62 -1.21
C VAL A 59 -1.45 -0.76 -0.65
N ALA A 60 -1.59 -1.78 -1.49
CA ALA A 60 -1.85 -3.15 -1.06
C ALA A 60 -0.75 -3.67 -0.13
N ASN A 61 0.52 -3.47 -0.46
CA ASN A 61 1.64 -3.87 0.38
C ASN A 61 1.68 -3.11 1.72
N GLY A 62 1.17 -1.88 1.77
CA GLY A 62 1.02 -1.13 3.03
C GLY A 62 -0.17 -1.57 3.88
N LEU A 63 -1.19 -2.20 3.28
CA LEU A 63 -2.35 -2.77 3.96
C LEU A 63 -2.10 -4.19 4.47
N VAL A 64 -1.21 -4.93 3.81
CA VAL A 64 -0.70 -6.20 4.32
C VAL A 64 0.24 -5.88 5.48
N GLU A 65 -0.34 -5.73 6.67
CA GLU A 65 0.41 -5.64 7.91
C GLU A 65 1.34 -6.87 8.01
N PRO A 66 2.67 -6.70 8.06
CA PRO A 66 3.60 -7.83 8.18
C PRO A 66 3.48 -8.60 9.51
N ASN A 67 2.63 -8.13 10.43
CA ASN A 67 2.53 -8.62 11.81
C ASN A 67 1.17 -9.21 12.19
N SER A 68 0.20 -9.39 11.27
CA SER A 68 -0.89 -10.32 11.60
C SER A 68 -0.29 -11.73 11.51
N PRO A 69 -0.10 -12.47 12.61
CA PRO A 69 0.37 -13.84 12.50
C PRO A 69 -0.58 -14.56 11.57
N SER A 70 -0.03 -15.08 10.47
CA SER A 70 -0.79 -15.98 9.61
C SER A 70 -1.46 -17.03 10.48
N ILE A 71 -2.66 -17.47 10.11
CA ILE A 71 -3.37 -18.56 10.80
C ILE A 71 -2.42 -19.75 11.06
N ALA A 72 -1.49 -20.00 10.12
CA ALA A 72 -0.45 -21.02 10.28
C ALA A 72 0.53 -20.74 11.44
N SER A 73 0.98 -19.49 11.60
CA SER A 73 1.86 -19.09 12.70
C SER A 73 1.12 -19.09 14.04
N ALA A 74 -0.15 -18.66 14.05
CA ALA A 74 -0.99 -18.73 15.25
C ALA A 74 -1.23 -20.19 15.69
N LEU A 75 -1.50 -21.09 14.73
CA LEU A 75 -1.65 -22.53 14.98
C LEU A 75 -0.37 -23.16 15.52
N GLU A 76 0.78 -22.78 14.98
CA GLU A 76 2.07 -23.29 15.46
C GLU A 76 2.36 -22.86 16.89
N HIS A 77 2.11 -21.59 17.23
CA HIS A 77 2.24 -21.12 18.61
C HIS A 77 1.28 -21.85 19.58
N ALA A 78 0.04 -22.12 19.14
CA ALA A 78 -0.92 -22.89 19.93
C ALA A 78 -0.42 -24.32 20.19
N ARG A 79 0.10 -25.01 19.17
CA ARG A 79 0.67 -26.37 19.30
C ARG A 79 1.85 -26.41 20.28
N MET A 80 2.76 -25.44 20.16
CA MET A 80 3.92 -25.33 21.05
C MET A 80 3.51 -25.06 22.49
N THR A 81 2.45 -24.27 22.70
CA THR A 81 1.92 -23.99 24.04
C THR A 81 1.30 -25.22 24.67
N VAL A 82 0.46 -25.95 23.93
CA VAL A 82 -0.14 -27.23 24.41
C VAL A 82 0.95 -28.22 24.80
N LYS A 83 1.96 -28.40 23.94
CA LYS A 83 3.08 -29.31 24.21
C LYS A 83 3.90 -28.95 25.44
N CYS A 84 3.94 -27.66 25.82
CA CYS A 84 4.61 -27.19 27.03
C CYS A 84 3.79 -27.50 28.30
N LEU A 85 2.45 -27.44 28.20
CA LEU A 85 1.53 -27.71 29.32
C LEU A 85 1.32 -29.20 29.59
N GLU A 86 1.64 -30.06 28.63
CA GLU A 86 1.55 -31.52 28.75
C GLU A 86 2.79 -32.18 29.39
N GLN A 87 3.79 -31.39 29.83
CA GLN A 87 4.98 -31.85 30.58
C GLN A 87 4.79 -31.72 32.09
#